data_AF-A0AAW8B4N8-F1
#
_entry.id   AF-A0AAW8B4N8-F1
#
_cell.length_a   1.000
_cell.length_b   1.000
_cell.length_c   1.000
_cell.angle_alpha   90.00
_cell.angle_beta   90.00
_cell.angle_gamma   90.00
#
_symmetry.space_group_name_H-M   'P 1'
#
loop_
_entity.id
_entity.type
_entity.pdbx_description
1 polymer ?
#
loop_
_entity_poly.entity_id
_entity_poly.type
_entity_poly.pdbx_seq_one_letter_code
_entity_poly.pdbx_strand_id
1 'polypeptide(L)'
;MFVMLVLGWLVLSGEGKDILFFGLSLPPLIAENKEVAGIFKEIHEIFGITGYVLIAIHAVAALVHHYVLKDNTLLRILPGKH
;
A
#
# COMPACT_ATOMS: atom_id res chain seq x y z
N MET A 1 -3.24 -0.94 3.65
CA MET A 1 -3.11 -1.28 2.22
C MET A 1 -4.31 -0.79 1.40
N PHE A 2 -5.57 -1.13 1.72
CA PHE A 2 -6.74 -0.61 0.98
C PHE A 2 -6.80 0.93 0.90
N VAL A 3 -6.55 1.62 2.02
CA VAL A 3 -6.51 3.09 2.09
C VAL A 3 -5.48 3.69 1.12
N MET A 4 -4.35 3.02 0.89
CA MET A 4 -3.33 3.49 -0.07
C MET A 4 -3.87 3.50 -1.49
N LEU A 5 -4.63 2.48 -1.89
CA LEU A 5 -5.25 2.42 -3.22
C LEU A 5 -6.20 3.59 -3.45
N VAL A 6 -7.03 3.88 -2.44
CA VAL A 6 -7.99 5.00 -2.51
C VAL A 6 -7.26 6.35 -2.53
N LEU A 7 -6.25 6.55 -1.69
CA LEU A 7 -5.46 7.78 -1.67
C LEU A 7 -4.77 8.04 -3.01
N GLY A 8 -4.19 7.01 -3.65
CA GLY A 8 -3.57 7.16 -4.97
C GLY A 8 -4.58 7.57 -6.05
N TRP A 9 -5.78 6.99 -6.02
CA TRP A 9 -6.87 7.37 -6.92
C TRP A 9 -7.31 8.83 -6.68
N LEU A 10 -7.43 9.25 -5.42
CA LEU A 10 -7.79 10.63 -5.07
C LEU A 10 -6.73 11.64 -5.56
N VAL A 11 -5.43 11.32 -5.44
CA VAL A 11 -4.35 12.16 -5.98
C VAL A 11 -4.51 12.32 -7.48
N LEU A 12 -4.61 11.22 -8.24
CA LEU A 12 -4.73 11.28 -9.70
C LEU A 12 -6.00 12.01 -10.15
N SER A 13 -7.12 11.80 -9.44
CA SER A 13 -8.39 12.51 -9.69
C SER A 13 -8.24 14.02 -9.50
N GLY A 14 -7.64 14.44 -8.39
CA GLY A 14 -7.43 15.86 -8.08
C GLY A 14 -6.39 16.54 -8.98
N GLU A 15 -5.43 15.78 -9.52
CA GLU A 15 -4.47 16.26 -10.52
C GLU A 15 -5.05 16.36 -11.94
N GLY A 16 -6.29 15.91 -12.17
CA GLY A 16 -6.93 15.90 -13.49
C GLY A 16 -6.29 14.88 -14.45
N LYS A 17 -5.69 13.81 -13.91
CA LYS A 17 -5.04 12.77 -14.71
C LYS A 17 -6.00 11.62 -15.00
N ASP A 18 -5.97 11.14 -16.23
CA ASP A 18 -6.68 9.92 -16.62
C ASP A 18 -6.10 8.71 -15.89
N ILE A 19 -7.00 7.84 -15.40
CA ILE A 19 -6.66 6.66 -14.63
C ILE A 19 -7.00 5.45 -15.48
N LEU A 20 -5.97 4.91 -16.15
CA LEU A 20 -6.07 3.72 -16.98
C LEU A 20 -5.90 2.46 -16.12
N PHE A 21 -6.98 1.69 -15.97
CA PHE A 21 -7.00 0.43 -15.25
C PHE A 21 -7.38 -0.70 -16.20
N PHE A 22 -6.38 -1.50 -16.61
CA PHE A 22 -6.55 -2.60 -17.57
C PHE A 22 -7.28 -2.19 -18.87
N GLY A 23 -6.94 -1.01 -19.41
CA GLY A 23 -7.54 -0.46 -20.64
C GLY A 23 -8.88 0.25 -20.44
N LEU A 24 -9.43 0.28 -19.22
CA LEU A 24 -10.60 1.06 -18.87
C LEU A 24 -10.18 2.41 -18.28
N SER A 25 -10.83 3.49 -18.69
CA SER A 25 -10.70 4.78 -18.01
C SER A 25 -11.61 4.78 -16.79
N LEU A 26 -11.02 4.84 -15.60
CA LEU A 26 -11.78 4.95 -14.36
C LEU A 26 -12.28 6.39 -14.16
N PRO A 27 -13.49 6.57 -13.59
CA PRO A 27 -13.98 7.90 -13.27
C PRO A 27 -13.15 8.52 -12.14
N PRO A 28 -12.98 9.86 -12.14
CA PRO A 28 -12.36 10.54 -11.02
C PRO A 28 -13.27 10.45 -9.78
N LEU A 29 -12.66 10.34 -8.60
CA LEU A 29 -13.40 10.29 -7.32
C LEU A 29 -13.75 11.69 -6.79
N ILE A 30 -12.99 12.70 -7.22
CA ILE A 30 -13.16 14.11 -6.86
C ILE A 30 -12.94 14.97 -8.11
N ALA A 31 -13.48 16.18 -8.10
CA ALA A 31 -13.19 17.17 -9.13
C ALA A 31 -11.69 17.59 -9.11
N GLU A 32 -11.20 18.09 -10.23
CA GLU A 32 -9.82 18.60 -10.33
C GLU A 32 -9.60 19.73 -9.31
N ASN A 33 -8.66 19.52 -8.40
CA ASN A 33 -8.20 20.50 -7.42
C ASN A 33 -6.79 20.11 -6.95
N LYS A 34 -5.79 20.85 -7.45
CA LYS A 34 -4.37 20.56 -7.20
C LYS A 34 -3.94 20.77 -5.75
N GLU A 35 -4.59 21.68 -5.03
CA GLU A 35 -4.33 21.90 -3.61
C GLU A 35 -4.77 20.68 -2.79
N VAL A 36 -6.00 20.20 -3.03
CA VAL A 36 -6.53 18.99 -2.39
C VAL A 36 -5.73 17.74 -2.80
N ALA A 37 -5.31 17.65 -4.06
CA ALA A 37 -4.45 16.57 -4.54
C ALA A 37 -3.10 16.54 -3.80
N GLY A 38 -2.51 17.72 -3.54
CA GLY A 38 -1.28 17.87 -2.75
C GLY A 38 -1.43 17.30 -1.34
N ILE A 39 -2.53 17.61 -0.66
CA ILE A 39 -2.82 17.07 0.68
C ILE A 39 -2.93 15.53 0.63
N PHE A 40 -3.69 14.98 -0.32
CA PHE A 40 -3.81 13.52 -0.44
C PHE A 40 -2.49 12.85 -0.79
N LYS A 41 -1.63 13.52 -1.57
CA LYS A 41 -0.31 13.01 -1.93
C LYS A 41 0.60 12.93 -0.70
N GLU A 42 0.64 13.97 0.13
CA GLU A 42 1.42 13.95 1.37
C GLU A 42 0.97 12.81 2.30
N ILE A 43 -0.35 12.66 2.48
CA ILE A 43 -0.91 11.55 3.28
C ILE A 43 -0.52 10.19 2.66
N HIS A 44 -0.62 10.04 1.33
CA HIS A 44 -0.24 8.82 0.64
C HIS A 44 1.25 8.49 0.83
N GLU A 45 2.13 9.47 0.72
CA GLU A 45 3.57 9.29 0.94
C GLU A 45 3.89 8.86 2.37
N ILE A 46 3.31 9.52 3.38
CA ILE A 46 3.49 9.16 4.79
C ILE A 46 3.05 7.72 5.06
N PHE A 47 1.87 7.34 4.57
CA PHE A 47 1.37 5.97 4.74
C PHE A 47 2.20 4.95 3.95
N GLY A 48 2.76 5.34 2.80
CA GLY A 48 3.67 4.51 2.01
C GLY A 48 4.95 4.20 2.77
N ILE A 49 5.61 5.23 3.30
CA ILE A 49 6.84 5.09 4.10
C ILE A 49 6.55 4.25 5.35
N THR A 50 5.47 4.57 6.08
CA THR A 50 5.04 3.80 7.25
C THR A 50 4.78 2.34 6.91
N GLY A 51 4.12 2.08 5.78
CA GLY A 51 3.85 0.74 5.26
C GLY A 51 5.13 -0.05 5.01
N TYR A 52 6.13 0.56 4.36
CA TYR A 52 7.43 -0.10 4.13
C TYR A 52 8.15 -0.46 5.43
N VAL A 53 8.16 0.45 6.41
CA VAL A 53 8.76 0.18 7.72
C VAL A 53 8.05 -1.00 8.41
N LEU A 54 6.72 -1.03 8.39
CA LEU A 54 5.94 -2.12 8.98
C LEU A 54 6.17 -3.46 8.26
N ILE A 55 6.26 -3.47 6.94
CA ILE A 55 6.59 -4.69 6.16
C ILE A 55 7.99 -5.19 6.53
N ALA A 56 8.97 -4.31 6.65
CA ALA A 56 10.33 -4.68 7.04
C ALA A 56 10.34 -5.29 8.45
N ILE A 57 9.69 -4.64 9.43
CA ILE A 57 9.56 -5.17 10.80
C ILE A 57 8.86 -6.53 10.79
N HIS A 58 7.76 -6.66 10.06
CA HIS A 58 7.01 -7.90 9.95
C HIS A 58 7.85 -9.05 9.37
N ALA A 59 8.58 -8.79 8.29
CA ALA A 59 9.46 -9.78 7.67
C ALA A 59 10.60 -10.19 8.63
N VAL A 60 11.24 -9.21 9.29
CA VAL A 60 12.29 -9.47 10.30
C VAL A 60 11.73 -10.32 11.45
N ALA A 61 10.54 -9.99 11.96
CA ALA A 61 9.89 -10.76 13.02
C ALA A 61 9.66 -12.22 12.59
N ALA A 62 9.14 -12.45 11.38
CA ALA A 62 8.95 -13.80 10.86
C ALA A 62 10.28 -14.58 10.75
N LEU A 63 11.37 -13.92 10.36
CA LEU A 63 12.71 -14.54 10.33
C LEU A 63 13.25 -14.83 11.73
N VAL A 64 13.05 -13.95 12.70
CA VAL A 64 13.43 -14.17 14.11
C VAL A 64 12.67 -15.38 14.68
N HIS A 65 11.36 -15.44 14.46
CA HIS A 65 10.54 -16.59 14.86
C HIS A 65 11.07 -17.89 14.26
N HIS A 66 11.46 -17.88 12.98
CA HIS A 66 11.94 -19.07 12.29
C HIS A 66 13.36 -19.50 12.71
N TYR A 67 14.33 -18.58 12.77
CA TYR A 67 15.74 -18.93 12.96
C TYR A 67 16.19 -18.90 14.42
N VAL A 68 15.64 -17.99 15.23
CA VAL A 68 16.04 -17.80 16.63
C VAL A 68 15.12 -18.56 17.57
N LEU A 69 13.81 -18.31 17.47
CA LEU A 69 12.82 -18.96 18.32
C LEU A 69 12.48 -20.38 17.86
N LYS A 70 12.81 -20.71 16.60
CA LYS A 70 12.63 -22.03 15.97
C LYS A 70 11.19 -22.54 16.05
N ASP A 71 10.24 -21.64 15.85
CA ASP A 71 8.83 -22.00 15.73
C ASP A 71 8.35 -22.03 14.27
N ASN A 72 7.11 -22.46 14.09
CA ASN A 72 6.52 -22.68 12.78
C ASN A 72 5.78 -21.44 12.23
N THR A 73 5.96 -20.24 12.79
CA THR A 73 5.22 -19.02 12.39
C THR A 73 5.41 -18.71 10.91
N LEU A 74 6.65 -18.69 10.42
CA LEU A 74 6.94 -18.46 9.00
C LEU A 74 6.43 -19.62 8.12
N LEU A 75 6.58 -20.86 8.59
CA LEU A 75 6.15 -22.02 7.80
C LEU A 75 4.64 -21.95 7.52
N ARG A 76 3.82 -21.59 8.51
CA ARG A 76 2.35 -21.50 8.39
C ARG A 76 1.83 -20.57 7.28
N ILE A 77 2.67 -19.67 6.76
CA ILE A 77 2.31 -18.74 5.68
C ILE A 77 3.03 -19.04 4.35
N LEU A 78 3.90 -20.05 4.31
CA LEU A 78 4.54 -20.48 3.07
C LEU A 78 3.64 -21.46 2.30
N PRO A 79 3.61 -21.38 0.95
CA PRO A 79 2.92 -22.37 0.15
C PRO A 79 3.61 -23.74 0.26
N GLY A 80 2.96 -24.71 0.89
CA GLY A 80 3.44 -26.08 1.05
C GLY A 80 2.51 -26.89 1.96
N LYS A 81 2.47 -28.22 1.80
CA LYS A 81 1.74 -29.08 2.76
C LYS A 81 2.54 -29.18 4.05
N HIS A 82 2.00 -28.61 5.13
CA HIS A 82 2.41 -28.94 6.50
C HIS A 82 2.12 -30.39 6.83
#